data_AF-L0P8P9-F1
#
_entry.id   AF-L0P8P9-F1
#
_cell.length_a   1.000
_cell.length_b   1.000
_cell.length_c   1.000
_cell.angle_alpha   90.00
_cell.angle_beta   90.00
_cell.angle_gamma   90.00
#
_symmetry.space_group_name_H-M   'P 1'
#
loop_
_entity.id
_entity.type
_entity.pdbx_description
1 polymer ?
#
loop_
_entity_poly.entity_id
_entity_poly.type
_entity_poly.pdbx_seq_one_letter_code
_entity_poly.pdbx_strand_id
1 'polypeptide(L)'
;MATCLLYRGDVVTKDVNAAVAAVRTKRTIQFVDWCPTGFKLGVCYQPPQHVPHGDLAKVDRAVCMLSNTTSIAEAWSRLDHKFDLMYSKRAFVHWLAKTRLRARLWKKNTRLDFA
;
A
#
# COMPACT_ATOMS: atom_id res chain seq x y z
N MET A 1 -0.86 -8.59 9.80
CA MET A 1 -1.71 -7.69 9.01
C MET A 1 -1.95 -8.35 7.66
N ALA A 2 -3.18 -8.34 7.15
CA ALA A 2 -3.65 -9.30 6.15
C ALA A 2 -3.16 -9.01 4.71
N THR A 3 -3.32 -9.99 3.84
CA THR A 3 -3.12 -9.89 2.40
C THR A 3 -4.34 -10.42 1.63
N CYS A 4 -4.60 -9.84 0.47
CA CYS A 4 -5.66 -10.24 -0.44
C CYS A 4 -5.06 -10.50 -1.83
N LEU A 5 -5.35 -11.66 -2.42
CA LEU A 5 -4.96 -12.02 -3.78
C LEU A 5 -6.20 -12.01 -4.67
N LEU A 6 -6.23 -11.07 -5.62
CA LEU A 6 -7.30 -10.87 -6.58
C LEU A 6 -6.85 -11.37 -7.95
N TYR A 7 -7.25 -12.60 -8.29
CA TYR A 7 -6.93 -13.25 -9.54
C TYR A 7 -7.91 -12.85 -10.64
N ARG A 8 -7.41 -12.76 -11.87
CA ARG A 8 -8.20 -12.50 -13.07
C ARG A 8 -7.77 -13.38 -14.24
N GLY A 9 -8.72 -13.90 -15.01
CA GLY A 9 -8.50 -14.71 -16.22
C GLY A 9 -8.62 -16.21 -16.00
N ASP A 10 -7.93 -16.99 -16.83
CA ASP A 10 -7.91 -18.46 -16.78
C ASP A 10 -7.15 -18.95 -15.54
N VAL A 11 -7.88 -19.07 -14.43
CA VAL A 11 -7.34 -19.42 -13.11
C VAL A 11 -8.23 -20.47 -12.46
N VAL A 12 -7.64 -21.63 -12.13
CA VAL A 12 -8.31 -22.70 -11.39
C VAL A 12 -8.11 -22.48 -9.90
N THR A 13 -9.20 -22.52 -9.13
CA THR A 13 -9.19 -22.27 -7.67
C THR A 13 -8.30 -23.25 -6.89
N LYS A 14 -8.19 -24.50 -7.36
CA LYS A 14 -7.28 -25.51 -6.81
C LYS A 14 -5.81 -25.04 -6.85
N ASP A 15 -5.39 -24.47 -7.97
CA ASP A 15 -4.02 -24.02 -8.18
C ASP A 15 -3.71 -22.79 -7.31
N VAL A 16 -4.70 -21.91 -7.13
CA VAL A 16 -4.58 -20.76 -6.21
C VAL A 16 -4.35 -21.23 -4.77
N ASN A 17 -5.14 -22.20 -4.31
CA ASN A 17 -4.99 -22.74 -2.95
C ASN A 17 -3.63 -23.44 -2.77
N ALA A 18 -3.18 -24.20 -3.77
CA ALA A 18 -1.86 -24.82 -3.76
C ALA A 18 -0.73 -23.77 -3.71
N ALA A 19 -0.85 -22.69 -4.49
CA ALA A 19 0.12 -21.59 -4.48
C ALA A 19 0.17 -20.89 -3.12
N VAL A 20 -0.98 -20.60 -2.51
CA VAL A 20 -1.03 -20.01 -1.15
C VAL A 20 -0.41 -20.95 -0.12
N ALA A 21 -0.71 -22.25 -0.18
CA ALA A 21 -0.10 -23.22 0.71
C ALA A 21 1.43 -23.21 0.59
N ALA A 22 1.98 -23.21 -0.64
CA ALA A 22 3.42 -23.11 -0.87
C ALA A 22 4.00 -21.81 -0.30
N VAL A 23 3.33 -20.67 -0.51
CA VAL A 23 3.76 -19.35 0.00
C VAL A 23 3.77 -19.32 1.53
N ARG A 24 2.77 -19.92 2.20
CA ARG A 24 2.68 -19.98 3.67
C ARG A 24 3.82 -20.74 4.33
N THR A 25 4.43 -21.71 3.63
CA THR A 25 5.58 -22.45 4.17
C THR A 25 6.89 -21.66 4.12
N LYS A 26 6.94 -20.55 3.36
CA LYS A 26 8.16 -19.75 3.23
C LYS A 26 8.40 -18.93 4.50
N ARG A 27 9.55 -19.15 5.14
CA ARG A 27 9.98 -18.42 6.34
C ARG A 27 10.22 -16.92 6.11
N THR A 28 10.27 -16.47 4.86
CA THR A 28 10.44 -15.04 4.52
C THR A 28 9.15 -14.24 4.65
N ILE A 29 7.99 -14.91 4.71
CA ILE A 29 6.69 -14.25 4.82
C ILE A 29 6.18 -14.46 6.23
N GLN A 30 6.19 -13.38 7.00
CA GLN A 30 5.83 -13.40 8.42
C GLN A 30 4.50 -12.68 8.62
N PHE A 31 3.54 -13.37 9.23
CA PHE A 31 2.29 -12.78 9.69
C PHE A 31 2.37 -12.49 11.18
N VAL A 32 1.55 -11.55 11.61
CA VAL A 32 1.31 -11.30 13.04
C VAL A 32 0.56 -12.48 13.65
N ASP A 33 0.87 -12.79 14.89
CA ASP A 33 0.29 -13.88 15.68
C ASP A 33 -1.24 -13.82 15.79
N TRP A 34 -1.80 -12.61 15.93
CA TRP A 34 -3.25 -12.39 16.01
C TRP A 34 -3.98 -12.49 14.66
N CYS A 35 -3.31 -12.79 13.54
CA CYS A 35 -3.92 -12.95 12.22
C CYS A 35 -3.39 -14.22 11.49
N PRO A 36 -3.76 -15.43 11.96
CA PRO A 36 -3.19 -16.69 11.49
C PRO A 36 -3.62 -17.11 10.07
N THR A 37 -4.80 -16.66 9.62
CA THR A 37 -5.39 -16.99 8.31
C THR A 37 -5.15 -15.94 7.23
N GLY A 38 -4.14 -15.08 7.40
CA GLY A 38 -3.97 -13.78 6.76
C GLY A 38 -4.08 -13.63 5.22
N PHE A 39 -4.43 -14.65 4.44
CA PHE A 39 -4.75 -14.56 3.01
C PHE A 39 -6.26 -14.56 2.75
N LYS A 40 -6.72 -13.60 1.95
CA LYS A 40 -8.04 -13.58 1.30
C LYS A 40 -7.88 -13.82 -0.20
N LEU A 41 -8.81 -14.58 -0.78
CA LEU A 41 -8.76 -14.96 -2.19
C LEU A 41 -10.00 -14.46 -2.92
N GLY A 42 -9.81 -13.82 -4.07
CA GLY A 42 -10.87 -13.46 -5.01
C GLY A 42 -10.48 -13.89 -6.43
N VAL A 43 -11.44 -14.38 -7.21
CA VAL A 43 -11.22 -14.84 -8.58
C VAL A 43 -12.27 -14.24 -9.51
N CYS A 44 -11.82 -13.65 -10.61
CA CYS A 44 -12.65 -13.18 -11.72
C CYS A 44 -12.25 -13.90 -13.01
N TYR A 45 -13.14 -14.70 -13.59
CA TYR A 45 -12.80 -15.52 -14.77
C TYR A 45 -12.69 -14.74 -16.09
N GLN A 46 -13.10 -13.47 -16.12
CA GLN A 46 -12.89 -12.65 -17.30
C GLN A 46 -11.39 -12.37 -17.49
N PRO A 47 -10.85 -12.45 -18.72
CA PRO A 47 -9.44 -12.16 -18.96
C PRO A 47 -9.09 -10.69 -18.64
N PRO A 48 -7.84 -10.40 -18.22
CA PRO A 48 -7.32 -9.04 -18.15
C PRO A 48 -7.47 -8.33 -19.50
N GLN A 49 -8.00 -7.11 -19.47
CA GLN A 49 -8.10 -6.29 -20.68
C GLN A 49 -6.79 -5.55 -20.92
N HIS A 50 -6.42 -5.39 -22.18
CA HIS A 50 -5.27 -4.58 -22.58
C HIS A 50 -5.78 -3.39 -23.41
N VAL A 51 -5.04 -2.28 -23.35
CA VAL A 51 -5.29 -1.12 -24.19
C VAL A 51 -4.56 -1.35 -25.53
N PRO A 52 -5.22 -1.21 -26.69
CA PRO A 52 -4.53 -1.27 -27.99
C PRO A 52 -3.39 -0.25 -28.05
N HIS A 53 -2.23 -0.66 -28.55
CA HIS A 53 -0.98 0.14 -28.54
C HIS A 53 -0.45 0.54 -27.15
N GLY A 54 -0.94 -0.10 -26.07
CA GLY A 54 -0.37 0.05 -24.73
C GLY A 54 0.89 -0.78 -24.52
N ASP A 55 1.61 -0.49 -23.43
CA ASP A 55 2.91 -1.10 -23.14
C ASP A 55 2.84 -2.54 -22.58
N LEU A 56 1.64 -2.98 -22.19
CA LEU A 56 1.43 -4.29 -21.56
C LEU A 56 1.00 -5.34 -22.57
N ALA A 57 1.71 -6.48 -22.57
CA ALA A 57 1.34 -7.64 -23.37
C ALA A 57 0.00 -8.22 -22.93
N LYS A 58 -0.72 -8.82 -23.89
CA LYS A 58 -1.91 -9.61 -23.59
C LYS A 58 -1.51 -10.83 -22.77
N VAL A 59 -2.26 -11.10 -21.70
CA VAL A 59 -2.02 -12.23 -20.79
C VAL A 59 -3.32 -12.97 -20.51
N ASP A 60 -3.23 -14.29 -20.33
CA ASP A 60 -4.38 -15.15 -20.04
C ASP A 60 -4.79 -15.12 -18.57
N ARG A 61 -3.86 -14.76 -17.68
CA ARG A 61 -4.09 -14.64 -16.24
C ARG A 61 -3.24 -13.54 -15.60
N ALA A 62 -3.75 -12.92 -14.56
CA ALA A 62 -3.05 -11.93 -13.74
C ALA A 62 -3.46 -12.05 -12.26
N VAL A 63 -2.65 -11.51 -11.37
CA VAL A 63 -2.96 -11.40 -9.94
C VAL A 63 -2.61 -10.02 -9.42
N CYS A 64 -3.51 -9.42 -8.65
CA CYS A 64 -3.25 -8.21 -7.88
C CYS A 64 -3.21 -8.57 -6.40
N MET A 65 -2.09 -8.27 -5.74
CA MET A 65 -1.92 -8.49 -4.30
C MET A 65 -2.05 -7.18 -3.55
N LEU A 66 -3.02 -7.11 -2.64
CA LEU A 66 -3.18 -6.00 -1.70
C LEU A 66 -2.75 -6.47 -0.32
N SER A 67 -1.58 -6.00 0.15
CA SER A 67 -1.01 -6.41 1.43
C SER A 67 -0.90 -5.24 2.38
N ASN A 68 -1.37 -5.44 3.61
CA ASN A 68 -1.14 -4.52 4.71
C ASN A 68 0.09 -4.99 5.50
N THR A 69 1.21 -4.29 5.39
CA THR A 69 2.48 -4.60 6.08
C THR A 69 2.98 -3.38 6.85
N THR A 70 3.65 -3.60 7.99
CA THR A 70 4.27 -2.54 8.78
C THR A 70 5.42 -1.85 8.03
N SER A 71 5.96 -2.49 6.99
CA SER A 71 7.00 -1.92 6.13
C SER A 71 6.60 -0.59 5.48
N ILE A 72 5.30 -0.29 5.36
CA ILE A 72 4.83 1.02 4.87
C ILE A 72 5.32 2.19 5.75
N ALA A 73 5.63 1.94 7.03
CA ALA A 73 6.17 2.93 7.95
C ALA A 73 7.48 3.57 7.44
N GLU A 74 8.29 2.84 6.65
CA GLU A 74 9.52 3.38 6.07
C GLU A 74 9.25 4.46 5.01
N ALA A 75 8.14 4.36 4.27
CA ALA A 75 7.73 5.41 3.33
C ALA A 75 7.32 6.68 4.08
N TRP A 76 6.57 6.53 5.18
CA TRP A 76 6.19 7.63 6.06
C TRP A 76 7.42 8.29 6.71
N SER A 77 8.35 7.50 7.24
CA SER A 77 9.59 8.04 7.82
C SER A 77 10.41 8.87 6.82
N ARG A 78 10.47 8.45 5.54
CA ARG A 78 11.12 9.24 4.48
C ARG A 78 10.40 10.55 4.17
N LEU A 79 9.07 10.57 4.28
CA LEU A 79 8.27 11.79 4.12
C LEU A 79 8.50 12.73 5.30
N ASP A 80 8.41 12.21 6.52
CA ASP A 80 8.62 12.96 7.76
C ASP A 80 10.01 13.61 7.77
N HIS A 81 11.04 12.87 7.40
CA HIS A 81 12.40 13.42 7.30
C HIS A 81 12.49 14.60 6.34
N LYS A 82 11.89 14.50 5.14
CA LYS A 82 11.87 15.60 4.17
C LYS A 82 11.08 16.80 4.70
N PHE A 83 9.98 16.53 5.38
CA PHE A 83 9.17 17.57 6.02
C PHE A 83 9.99 18.30 7.08
N ASP A 84 10.66 17.58 7.98
CA ASP A 84 11.47 18.15 9.05
C ASP A 84 12.60 19.02 8.51
N LEU A 85 13.26 18.59 7.43
CA LEU A 85 14.29 19.39 6.76
C LEU A 85 13.75 20.75 6.29
N MET A 86 12.60 20.77 5.61
CA MET A 86 11.97 22.01 5.15
C MET A 86 11.46 22.86 6.33
N TYR A 87 10.85 22.22 7.32
CA TYR A 87 10.24 22.90 8.44
C TYR A 87 11.27 23.53 9.38
N SER A 88 12.44 22.89 9.56
CA SER A 88 13.55 23.45 10.35
C SER A 88 14.00 24.84 9.87
N LYS A 89 13.76 25.16 8.59
CA LYS A 89 14.06 26.45 7.97
C LYS A 89 12.83 27.34 7.77
N ARG A 90 11.65 26.93 8.27
CA ARG A 90 10.35 27.56 8.00
C ARG A 90 10.10 27.76 6.49
N ALA A 91 10.66 26.89 5.64
CA ALA A 91 10.53 27.00 4.20
C ALA A 91 9.07 26.80 3.79
N PHE A 92 8.56 27.66 2.90
CA PHE A 92 7.18 27.62 2.36
C PHE A 92 6.04 27.75 3.38
N VAL A 93 6.31 27.85 4.69
CA VAL A 93 5.31 28.00 5.76
C VAL A 93 4.41 29.22 5.54
N HIS A 94 4.98 30.34 5.05
CA HIS A 94 4.25 31.59 4.83
C HIS A 94 3.15 31.48 3.74
N TRP A 95 3.29 30.56 2.78
CA TRP A 95 2.23 30.30 1.79
C TRP A 95 1.04 29.58 2.43
N LEU A 96 1.33 28.61 3.29
CA LEU A 96 0.31 27.87 4.03
C LEU A 96 -0.41 28.76 5.05
N ALA A 97 0.32 29.61 5.78
CA ALA A 97 -0.25 30.52 6.79
C ALA A 97 -1.19 31.59 6.20
N LYS A 98 -0.97 32.00 4.95
CA LYS A 98 -1.81 32.99 4.25
C LYS A 98 -3.14 32.39 3.77
N THR A 99 -3.22 31.08 3.60
CA THR A 99 -4.45 30.41 3.23
C THR A 99 -5.22 30.12 4.50
N ARG A 100 -6.52 30.44 4.58
CA ARG A 100 -7.40 30.28 5.77
C ARG A 100 -7.56 28.83 6.29
N LEU A 101 -6.73 27.89 5.84
CA LEU A 101 -6.49 26.58 6.44
C LEU A 101 -5.86 26.80 7.84
N ARG A 102 -6.74 27.18 8.77
CA ARG A 102 -6.42 27.61 10.11
C ARG A 102 -5.45 26.65 10.78
N ALA A 103 -4.44 27.24 11.39
CA ALA A 103 -3.46 26.70 12.32
C ALA A 103 -3.97 25.74 13.43
N ARG A 104 -5.29 25.51 13.55
CA ARG A 104 -5.89 24.54 14.49
C ARG A 104 -5.64 23.09 14.12
N LEU A 105 -5.64 22.74 12.83
CA LEU A 105 -5.40 21.35 12.41
C LEU A 105 -3.91 20.99 12.56
N TRP A 106 -3.04 21.96 12.29
CA TRP A 106 -1.59 21.80 12.35
C TRP A 106 -1.07 21.73 13.80
N LYS A 107 -1.52 22.61 14.71
CA LYS A 107 -1.18 22.52 16.15
C LYS A 107 -1.64 21.22 16.83
N LYS A 108 -2.67 20.55 16.31
CA LYS A 108 -3.18 19.29 16.90
C LYS A 108 -2.36 18.05 16.48
N ASN A 109 -1.83 18.02 15.26
CA ASN A 109 -1.07 16.87 14.74
C ASN A 109 0.45 17.05 14.77
N THR A 110 0.93 18.29 14.86
CA THR A 110 2.36 18.60 15.03
C THR A 110 2.49 19.39 16.32
N ARG A 111 3.24 18.88 17.32
CA ARG A 111 3.51 19.56 18.61
C ARG A 111 4.44 20.78 18.42
N LEU A 112 4.16 21.64 17.47
CA LEU A 112 5.04 22.72 17.05
C LEU A 112 4.27 24.03 17.12
N ASP A 113 4.59 24.82 18.15
CA ASP A 113 4.10 26.17 18.28
C ASP A 113 4.81 27.08 17.28
N PHE A 114 4.03 27.70 16.40
CA PHE A 114 4.49 28.84 15.63
C PHE A 114 4.72 30.00 16.62
N ALA A 115 5.99 30.28 16.91
CA ALA A 115 6.41 31.58 17.43
C ALA A 115 6.27 32.65 16.35
#